data_AF-A0A8H5NE76-F1
#
_entry.id   AF-A0A8H5NE76-F1
#
_cell.length_a   1.000
_cell.length_b   1.000
_cell.length_c   1.000
_cell.angle_alpha   90.00
_cell.angle_beta   90.00
_cell.angle_gamma   90.00
#
_symmetry.space_group_name_H-M   'P 1'
#
loop_
_entity.id
_entity.type
_entity.pdbx_description
1 polymer ?
#
loop_
_entity_poly.entity_id
_entity_poly.type
_entity_poly.pdbx_seq_one_letter_code
_entity_poly.pdbx_strand_id
1 'polypeptide(L)'
;MDVEFNRKQAGQEVATWLKDLKVKGGFGPVYVDVLNSARKTFESERVSDPETLETIKSIYEQFSYVLDPHSSIGVTASLRSAQRAEANIPHISLCTAHPAKFAGAVELALKDEKDFNFQEKVLPEEFVGLEKLPKRVSDVSSDWKAVRELVKEQVEKEL
;
A
#
# COMPACT_ATOMS: atom_id res chain seq x y z
N MET A 1 -22.84 -5.35 32.15
CA MET A 1 -23.48 -5.34 30.82
C MET A 1 -23.15 -6.64 30.12
N ASP A 2 -24.13 -7.20 29.43
CA ASP A 2 -24.00 -8.45 28.68
C ASP A 2 -23.14 -8.23 27.41
N VAL A 3 -22.22 -9.15 27.13
CA VAL A 3 -21.35 -9.10 25.94
C VAL A 3 -22.17 -9.17 24.66
N GLU A 4 -23.26 -9.93 24.67
CA GLU A 4 -24.16 -10.05 23.51
C GLU A 4 -24.83 -8.72 23.19
N PHE A 5 -25.31 -8.02 24.22
CA PHE A 5 -25.87 -6.67 24.09
C PHE A 5 -24.87 -5.69 23.48
N ASN A 6 -23.64 -5.65 24.01
CA ASN A 6 -22.60 -4.75 23.51
C ASN A 6 -22.23 -5.03 22.04
N ARG A 7 -22.13 -6.31 21.65
CA ARG A 7 -21.86 -6.70 20.26
C ARG A 7 -23.01 -6.29 19.33
N LYS A 8 -24.25 -6.49 19.76
CA LYS A 8 -25.43 -6.10 19.00
C LYS A 8 -25.46 -4.59 18.77
N GLN A 9 -25.19 -3.80 19.80
CA GLN A 9 -25.14 -2.34 19.69
C GLN A 9 -24.00 -1.89 18.75
N ALA A 10 -22.78 -2.40 18.94
CA ALA A 10 -21.65 -2.07 18.07
C ALA A 10 -21.93 -2.42 16.59
N GLY A 11 -22.56 -3.57 16.34
CA GLY A 11 -22.96 -3.97 14.99
C GLY A 11 -23.98 -3.00 14.37
N GLN A 12 -24.94 -2.51 15.14
CA GLN A 12 -25.93 -1.53 14.68
C GLN A 12 -25.29 -0.17 14.36
N GLU A 13 -24.34 0.29 15.18
CA GLU A 13 -23.60 1.54 14.96
C GLU A 13 -22.76 1.48 13.68
N VAL A 14 -21.95 0.42 13.52
CA VAL A 14 -21.11 0.23 12.31
C VAL A 14 -21.97 0.08 11.05
N ALA A 15 -23.08 -0.65 11.11
CA ALA A 15 -23.99 -0.78 9.98
C ALA A 15 -24.57 0.58 9.57
N THR A 16 -24.85 1.45 10.54
CA THR A 16 -25.32 2.81 10.28
C THR A 16 -24.23 3.66 9.61
N TRP A 17 -22.98 3.61 10.10
CA TRP A 17 -21.86 4.31 9.48
C TRP A 17 -21.61 3.86 8.03
N LEU A 18 -21.64 2.55 7.76
CA LEU A 18 -21.47 2.02 6.41
C LEU A 18 -22.62 2.40 5.48
N LYS A 19 -23.85 2.45 6.00
CA LYS A 19 -25.01 2.93 5.23
C LYS A 19 -24.85 4.41 4.87
N ASP A 20 -24.42 5.24 5.82
CA ASP A 20 -24.19 6.66 5.60
C ASP A 20 -23.05 6.89 4.61
N LEU A 21 -21.93 6.16 4.74
CA LEU A 21 -20.85 6.20 3.75
C LEU A 21 -21.36 5.93 2.34
N LYS A 22 -22.19 4.89 2.17
CA LYS A 22 -22.74 4.49 0.87
C LYS A 22 -23.68 5.55 0.26
N VAL A 23 -24.51 6.18 1.07
CA VAL A 23 -25.59 7.06 0.58
C VAL A 23 -25.18 8.53 0.54
N LYS A 24 -24.33 8.96 1.47
CA LYS A 24 -23.93 10.36 1.67
C LYS A 24 -22.49 10.65 1.26
N GLY A 25 -21.68 9.62 0.98
CA GLY A 25 -20.25 9.76 0.68
C GLY A 25 -19.35 9.92 1.92
N GLY A 26 -19.91 9.81 3.13
CA GLY A 26 -19.19 9.91 4.39
C GLY A 26 -20.09 9.57 5.58
N PHE A 27 -19.50 9.40 6.76
CA PHE A 27 -20.22 9.15 8.01
C PHE A 27 -19.63 10.00 9.14
N GLY A 28 -20.44 10.22 10.18
CA GLY A 28 -20.03 10.89 11.40
C GLY A 28 -20.84 12.14 11.73
N PRO A 29 -20.44 12.88 12.78
CA PRO A 29 -19.24 12.64 13.60
C PRO A 29 -19.32 11.31 14.36
N VAL A 30 -18.21 10.58 14.42
CA VAL A 30 -18.07 9.41 15.30
C VAL A 30 -17.98 9.86 16.75
N TYR A 31 -18.36 8.99 17.69
CA TYR A 31 -18.27 9.31 19.12
C TYR A 31 -16.83 9.67 19.52
N VAL A 32 -16.68 10.73 20.32
CA VAL A 32 -15.37 11.23 20.74
C VAL A 32 -14.56 10.17 21.47
N ASP A 33 -15.21 9.30 22.24
CA ASP A 33 -14.56 8.20 22.96
C ASP A 33 -13.99 7.13 22.02
N VAL A 34 -14.65 6.88 20.88
CA VAL A 34 -14.13 5.98 19.84
C VAL A 34 -12.87 6.56 19.21
N LEU A 35 -12.88 7.86 18.86
CA LEU A 35 -11.70 8.55 18.33
C LEU A 35 -10.56 8.60 19.36
N ASN A 36 -10.86 8.93 20.61
CA ASN A 36 -9.88 8.98 21.69
C ASN A 36 -9.30 7.59 21.97
N SER A 37 -10.12 6.54 21.89
CA SER A 37 -9.63 5.17 22.01
C SER A 37 -8.69 4.81 20.87
N ALA A 38 -9.03 5.15 19.62
CA ALA A 38 -8.16 4.90 18.47
C ALA A 38 -6.83 5.65 18.60
N ARG A 39 -6.84 6.93 18.99
CA ARG A 39 -5.64 7.77 19.17
C ARG A 39 -4.68 7.30 20.28
N LYS A 40 -5.13 6.41 21.18
CA LYS A 40 -4.25 5.78 22.18
C LYS A 40 -3.36 4.68 21.57
N THR A 41 -3.75 4.14 20.42
CA THR A 41 -3.08 2.98 19.79
C THR A 41 -2.54 3.30 18.39
N PHE A 42 -3.18 4.23 17.68
CA PHE A 42 -2.87 4.55 16.30
C PHE A 42 -2.44 6.01 16.16
N GLU A 43 -1.39 6.20 15.38
CA GLU A 43 -0.98 7.48 14.80
C GLU A 43 -1.01 7.32 13.27
N SER A 44 -1.15 8.43 12.55
CA SER A 44 -1.14 8.44 11.09
C SER A 44 -0.36 9.62 10.56
N GLU A 45 0.34 9.41 9.45
CA GLU A 45 1.05 10.44 8.70
C GLU A 45 0.54 10.44 7.26
N ARG A 46 0.63 11.61 6.62
CA ARG A 46 0.45 11.75 5.17
C ARG A 46 1.80 12.09 4.57
N VAL A 47 2.14 11.38 3.51
CA VAL A 47 3.35 11.60 2.72
C VAL A 47 2.91 11.84 1.28
N SER A 48 3.38 12.93 0.70
CA SER A 48 3.13 13.32 -0.69
C SER A 48 4.14 12.67 -1.64
N ASP A 49 3.85 12.73 -2.95
CA ASP A 49 4.76 12.18 -3.95
C ASP A 49 6.16 12.82 -3.90
N PRO A 50 6.32 14.16 -3.77
CA PRO A 50 7.65 14.75 -3.62
C PRO A 50 8.41 14.26 -2.39
N GLU A 51 7.75 14.16 -1.24
CA GLU A 51 8.35 13.66 0.00
C GLU A 51 8.74 12.17 -0.12
N THR A 52 7.97 11.41 -0.91
CA THR A 52 8.26 10.01 -1.22
C THR A 52 9.55 9.91 -2.05
N LEU A 53 9.68 10.70 -3.13
CA LEU A 53 10.89 10.69 -3.96
C LEU A 53 12.13 11.16 -3.18
N GLU A 54 11.98 12.19 -2.35
CA GLU A 54 13.05 12.69 -1.48
C GLU A 54 13.51 11.63 -0.46
N THR A 55 12.57 10.86 0.09
CA THR A 55 12.90 9.78 1.03
C THR A 55 13.61 8.63 0.32
N ILE A 56 13.19 8.23 -0.90
CA ILE A 56 13.91 7.23 -1.69
C ILE A 56 15.37 7.68 -1.92
N LYS A 57 15.54 8.95 -2.33
CA LYS A 57 16.84 9.54 -2.60
C LYS A 57 17.73 9.58 -1.35
N SER A 58 17.25 10.16 -0.25
CA SER A 58 18.03 10.30 0.98
C SER A 58 18.44 8.95 1.59
N ILE A 59 17.56 7.94 1.57
CA ILE A 59 17.89 6.60 2.06
C ILE A 59 18.93 5.92 1.15
N TYR A 60 18.85 6.13 -0.16
CA TYR A 60 19.87 5.64 -1.08
C TYR A 60 21.22 6.33 -0.87
N GLU A 61 21.26 7.66 -0.74
CA GLU A 61 22.50 8.42 -0.48
C GLU A 61 23.16 8.00 0.84
N GLN A 62 22.36 7.77 1.89
CA GLN A 62 22.87 7.46 3.22
C GLN A 62 23.28 5.99 3.39
N PHE A 63 22.52 5.06 2.80
CA PHE A 63 22.65 3.63 3.09
C PHE A 63 22.90 2.77 1.85
N SER A 64 22.90 3.35 0.64
CA SER A 64 22.90 2.61 -0.63
C SER A 64 21.76 1.60 -0.74
N TYR A 65 20.66 1.84 -0.01
CA TYR A 65 19.47 0.99 -0.02
C TYR A 65 18.37 1.65 -0.87
N VAL A 66 17.81 0.90 -1.80
CA VAL A 66 16.76 1.41 -2.71
C VAL A 66 15.40 1.04 -2.18
N LEU A 67 14.58 2.05 -1.88
CA LEU A 67 13.19 1.87 -1.48
C LEU A 67 12.25 1.88 -2.70
N ASP A 68 11.20 1.07 -2.63
CA ASP A 68 10.02 1.27 -3.46
C ASP A 68 9.16 2.41 -2.86
N PRO A 69 8.27 3.06 -3.64
CA PRO A 69 7.48 4.19 -3.15
C PRO A 69 6.58 3.86 -1.95
N HIS A 70 6.04 2.64 -1.84
CA HIS A 70 5.19 2.24 -0.71
C HIS A 70 5.99 2.12 0.58
N SER A 71 7.15 1.46 0.51
CA SER A 71 8.06 1.34 1.64
C SER A 71 8.62 2.72 2.04
N SER A 72 8.88 3.58 1.06
CA SER A 72 9.31 4.95 1.31
C SER A 72 8.31 5.76 2.13
N ILE A 73 7.01 5.68 1.82
CA ILE A 73 5.95 6.32 2.64
C ILE A 73 6.02 5.82 4.09
N GLY A 74 6.15 4.51 4.28
CA GLY A 74 6.29 3.90 5.60
C GLY A 74 7.53 4.41 6.34
N VAL A 75 8.67 4.51 5.65
CA VAL A 75 9.93 5.00 6.22
C VAL A 75 9.82 6.47 6.60
N THR A 76 9.28 7.33 5.74
CA THR A 76 9.04 8.74 6.06
C THR A 76 8.18 8.89 7.31
N ALA A 77 7.07 8.15 7.39
CA ALA A 77 6.18 8.16 8.56
C ALA A 77 6.90 7.65 9.82
N SER A 78 7.69 6.58 9.71
CA SER A 78 8.48 6.04 10.83
C SER A 78 9.54 7.03 11.32
N LEU A 79 10.23 7.74 10.42
CA LEU A 79 11.21 8.76 10.78
C LEU A 79 10.56 9.94 11.51
N ARG A 80 9.39 10.40 11.07
CA ARG A 80 8.62 11.46 11.75
C ARG A 80 8.11 11.00 13.12
N SER A 81 7.61 9.77 13.23
CA SER A 81 7.24 9.16 14.50
C SER A 81 8.43 9.08 15.45
N ALA A 82 9.60 8.66 14.97
CA ALA A 82 10.81 8.55 15.78
C ALA A 82 11.30 9.89 16.34
N GLN A 83 11.04 11.01 15.64
CA GLN A 83 11.34 12.35 16.16
C GLN A 83 10.44 12.76 17.33
N ARG A 84 9.24 12.18 17.44
CA ARG A 84 8.26 12.45 18.51
C ARG A 84 8.30 11.45 19.66
N ALA A 85 8.78 10.24 19.39
CA ALA A 85 8.88 9.16 20.35
C ALA A 85 9.96 9.41 21.41
N GLU A 86 9.85 8.72 22.55
CA GLU A 86 10.91 8.71 23.56
C GLU A 86 12.20 8.12 22.99
N ALA A 87 13.34 8.55 23.54
CA ALA A 87 14.64 8.05 23.12
C ALA A 87 14.73 6.53 23.26
N ASN A 88 15.41 5.87 22.32
CA ASN A 88 15.65 4.42 22.29
C ASN A 88 14.42 3.53 22.04
N ILE A 89 13.31 4.06 21.52
CA ILE A 89 12.21 3.22 21.01
C ILE A 89 12.55 2.76 19.57
N PRO A 90 12.71 1.44 19.33
CA PRO A 90 12.97 0.94 17.98
C PRO A 90 11.74 1.15 17.09
N HIS A 91 11.98 1.67 15.88
CA HIS A 91 10.95 1.83 14.86
C HIS A 91 11.16 0.77 13.78
N ILE A 92 10.09 0.04 13.45
CA ILE A 92 10.09 -0.97 12.39
C ILE A 92 9.17 -0.44 11.28
N SER A 93 9.75 -0.23 10.10
CA SER A 93 8.98 0.13 8.90
C SER A 93 8.83 -1.09 7.99
N LEU A 94 7.61 -1.36 7.55
CA LEU A 94 7.31 -2.53 6.73
C LEU A 94 7.64 -2.24 5.25
N CYS A 95 8.56 -3.02 4.69
CA CYS A 95 8.86 -2.97 3.26
C CYS A 95 7.86 -3.84 2.49
N THR A 96 6.85 -3.21 1.87
CA THR A 96 5.68 -3.92 1.32
C THR A 96 5.84 -4.35 -0.14
N ALA A 97 6.90 -3.90 -0.81
CA ALA A 97 7.16 -4.21 -2.19
C ALA A 97 8.66 -4.21 -2.52
N HIS A 98 9.04 -5.02 -3.50
CA HIS A 98 10.35 -4.91 -4.12
C HIS A 98 10.40 -3.67 -5.05
N PRO A 99 11.49 -2.88 -5.09
CA PRO A 99 11.55 -1.67 -5.92
C PRO A 99 11.41 -1.95 -7.42
N ALA A 100 11.77 -3.15 -7.88
CA ALA A 100 11.59 -3.58 -9.27
C ALA A 100 10.12 -3.56 -9.75
N LYS A 101 9.14 -3.67 -8.83
CA LYS A 101 7.71 -3.58 -9.19
C LYS A 101 7.29 -2.16 -9.59
N PHE A 102 8.07 -1.15 -9.23
CA PHE A 102 7.72 0.27 -9.39
C PHE A 102 8.88 1.08 -9.99
N ALA A 103 9.48 0.54 -11.06
CA ALA A 103 10.66 1.10 -11.73
C ALA A 103 10.56 2.61 -11.99
N GLY A 104 9.43 3.10 -12.50
CA GLY A 104 9.26 4.51 -12.83
C GLY A 104 9.44 5.47 -11.65
N ALA A 105 9.00 5.09 -10.45
CA ALA A 105 9.18 5.94 -9.26
C ALA A 105 10.64 5.93 -8.78
N VAL A 106 11.28 4.76 -8.82
CA VAL A 106 12.68 4.58 -8.43
C VAL A 106 13.61 5.34 -9.38
N GLU A 107 13.41 5.19 -10.69
CA GLU A 107 14.17 5.91 -11.70
C GLU A 107 13.94 7.42 -11.59
N LEU A 108 12.69 7.87 -11.36
CA LEU A 108 12.42 9.29 -11.17
C LEU A 108 13.18 9.88 -9.97
N ALA A 109 13.32 9.12 -8.88
CA ALA A 109 14.04 9.57 -7.69
C ALA A 109 15.58 9.52 -7.85
N LEU A 110 16.12 8.54 -8.58
CA LEU A 110 17.54 8.19 -8.53
C LEU A 110 18.30 8.32 -9.86
N LYS A 111 17.64 8.64 -10.98
CA LYS A 111 18.29 8.75 -12.31
C LYS A 111 19.50 9.70 -12.37
N ASP A 112 19.53 10.70 -11.50
CA ASP A 112 20.59 11.72 -11.47
C ASP A 112 21.72 11.35 -10.47
N GLU A 113 21.58 10.22 -9.76
CA GLU A 113 22.61 9.70 -8.86
C GLU A 113 23.68 8.94 -9.64
N LYS A 114 24.94 9.39 -9.54
CA LYS A 114 26.05 8.91 -10.38
C LYS A 114 26.27 7.40 -10.36
N ASP A 115 26.06 6.79 -9.20
CA ASP A 115 26.30 5.36 -9.00
C ASP A 115 25.02 4.53 -9.15
N PHE A 116 23.90 5.13 -9.55
CA PHE A 116 22.63 4.41 -9.68
C PHE A 116 22.46 3.80 -11.07
N ASN A 117 22.25 2.49 -11.09
CA ASN A 117 21.84 1.75 -12.27
C ASN A 117 20.73 0.77 -11.87
N PHE A 118 19.53 0.97 -12.41
CA PHE A 118 18.36 0.16 -12.06
C PHE A 118 18.55 -1.32 -12.43
N GLN A 119 19.13 -1.60 -13.60
CA GLN A 119 19.32 -2.97 -14.08
C GLN A 119 20.30 -3.74 -13.20
N GLU A 120 21.35 -3.07 -12.71
CA GLU A 120 22.39 -3.70 -11.90
C GLU A 120 22.05 -3.76 -10.41
N LYS A 121 21.38 -2.73 -9.88
CA LYS A 121 21.16 -2.58 -8.43
C LYS A 121 19.76 -2.98 -7.96
N VAL A 122 18.79 -3.06 -8.88
CA VAL A 122 17.38 -3.21 -8.52
C VAL A 122 16.70 -4.38 -9.20
N LEU A 123 16.99 -4.67 -10.47
CA LEU A 123 16.28 -5.74 -11.18
C LEU A 123 16.77 -7.13 -10.70
N PRO A 124 15.89 -8.00 -10.14
CA PRO A 124 16.26 -9.36 -9.80
C PRO A 124 16.60 -10.18 -11.04
N GLU A 125 17.52 -11.13 -10.92
CA GLU A 125 17.92 -12.01 -12.04
C GLU A 125 16.72 -12.79 -12.61
N GLU A 126 15.78 -13.21 -11.75
CA GLU A 126 14.57 -13.93 -12.14
C GLU A 126 13.60 -13.09 -12.99
N PHE A 127 13.75 -11.77 -13.00
CA PHE A 127 12.91 -10.87 -13.78
C PHE A 127 13.52 -10.58 -15.16
N VAL A 128 14.79 -10.89 -15.38
CA VAL A 128 15.48 -10.61 -16.64
C VAL A 128 14.88 -11.45 -17.77
N GLY A 129 14.23 -10.79 -18.73
CA GLY A 129 13.62 -11.45 -19.88
C GLY A 129 12.23 -12.02 -19.62
N LEU A 130 11.67 -11.87 -18.40
CA LEU A 130 10.31 -12.28 -18.06
C LEU A 130 9.29 -11.61 -18.99
N GLU A 131 9.54 -10.35 -19.37
CA GLU A 131 8.72 -9.56 -20.28
C GLU A 131 8.70 -10.09 -21.72
N LYS A 132 9.69 -10.91 -22.09
CA LYS A 132 9.83 -11.51 -23.43
C LYS A 132 9.18 -12.88 -23.53
N LEU A 133 8.79 -13.50 -22.41
CA LEU A 133 8.13 -14.80 -22.42
C LEU A 133 6.73 -14.70 -23.05
N PRO A 134 6.26 -15.76 -23.73
CA PRO A 134 4.92 -15.78 -24.30
C PRO A 134 3.88 -15.59 -23.19
N LYS A 135 2.94 -14.67 -23.40
CA LYS A 135 1.85 -14.39 -22.46
C LYS A 135 0.62 -15.20 -22.86
N ARG A 136 -0.01 -15.86 -21.89
CA ARG A 136 -1.33 -16.49 -22.07
C ARG A 136 -2.39 -15.49 -21.58
N VAL A 137 -2.98 -14.76 -22.53
CA VAL A 137 -3.98 -13.71 -22.27
C VAL A 137 -5.18 -13.96 -23.17
N SER A 138 -6.38 -13.79 -22.62
CA SER A 138 -7.64 -13.83 -23.37
C SER A 138 -8.31 -12.48 -23.26
N ASP A 139 -8.48 -11.79 -24.37
CA ASP A 139 -9.17 -10.50 -24.41
C ASP A 139 -10.69 -10.72 -24.28
N VAL A 140 -11.35 -9.84 -23.52
CA VAL A 140 -12.80 -9.86 -23.32
C VAL A 140 -13.32 -8.43 -23.19
N SER A 141 -14.51 -8.18 -23.74
CA SER A 141 -15.16 -6.88 -23.60
C SER A 141 -15.45 -6.55 -22.14
N SER A 142 -15.57 -5.27 -21.80
CA SER A 142 -15.99 -4.79 -20.48
C SER A 142 -17.49 -5.03 -20.23
N ASP A 143 -17.89 -6.30 -20.22
CA ASP A 143 -19.24 -6.78 -19.95
C ASP A 143 -19.17 -8.03 -19.08
N TRP A 144 -19.92 -8.05 -17.97
CA TRP A 144 -19.87 -9.15 -17.02
C TRP A 144 -20.38 -10.47 -17.63
N LYS A 145 -21.29 -10.41 -18.62
CA LYS A 145 -21.79 -11.62 -19.29
C LYS A 145 -20.69 -12.24 -20.15
N ALA A 146 -19.98 -11.42 -20.93
CA ALA A 146 -18.83 -11.88 -21.71
C ALA A 146 -17.75 -12.52 -20.83
N VAL A 147 -17.43 -11.89 -19.68
CA VAL A 147 -16.49 -12.46 -18.69
C VAL A 147 -17.00 -13.79 -18.14
N ARG A 148 -18.29 -13.90 -17.81
CA ARG A 148 -18.89 -15.15 -17.30
C ARG A 148 -18.76 -16.29 -18.31
N GLU A 149 -19.08 -16.04 -19.57
CA GLU A 149 -19.00 -17.09 -20.60
C GLU A 149 -17.55 -17.50 -20.87
N LEU A 150 -16.60 -16.53 -20.92
CA LEU A 150 -15.18 -16.84 -21.03
C LEU A 150 -14.68 -17.76 -19.89
N VAL A 151 -15.10 -17.49 -18.65
CA VAL A 151 -14.72 -18.33 -17.49
C VAL A 151 -15.26 -19.75 -17.65
N LYS A 152 -16.53 -19.92 -18.06
CA LYS A 152 -17.10 -21.25 -18.30
C LYS A 152 -16.35 -22.01 -19.38
N GLU A 153 -16.12 -21.37 -20.53
CA GLU A 153 -15.38 -21.98 -21.64
C GLU A 153 -13.97 -22.39 -21.23
N GLN A 154 -13.31 -21.60 -20.39
CA GLN A 154 -11.95 -21.90 -19.94
C GLN A 154 -11.92 -23.08 -18.95
N VAL A 155 -12.92 -23.20 -18.08
CA VAL A 155 -13.09 -24.36 -17.19
C VAL A 155 -13.37 -25.62 -18.00
N GLU A 156 -14.26 -25.56 -19.01
CA GLU A 156 -14.58 -26.70 -19.87
C GLU A 156 -13.36 -27.21 -20.67
N LYS A 157 -12.42 -26.33 -21.04
CA LYS A 157 -11.18 -26.71 -21.74
C LYS A 157 -10.13 -27.38 -20.84
N GLU A 158 -10.25 -27.23 -19.52
CA GLU A 158 -9.30 -27.77 -18.53
C GLU A 158 -9.78 -29.07 -17.86
N LEU A 159 -11.04 -29.47 -18.11
CA LEU A 159 -11.62 -30.77 -17.75
C LEU A 159 -11.33 -31.83 -18.81
#